data_AF-A0A250XJJ0-F1
#
_entry.id   AF-A0A250XJJ0-F1
#
_cell.length_a   1.000
_cell.length_b   1.000
_cell.length_c   1.000
_cell.angle_alpha   90.00
_cell.angle_beta   90.00
_cell.angle_gamma   90.00
#
_symmetry.space_group_name_H-M   'P 1'
#
loop_
_entity.id
_entity.type
_entity.pdbx_description
1 polymer ?
#
loop_
_entity_poly.entity_id
_entity_poly.type
_entity_poly.pdbx_seq_one_letter_code
_entity_poly.pdbx_strand_id
1 'polypeptide(L)'
;MILVNINGSESIQKEECLVRCFEFIRGTPIGELKQVPSSLYYDIGQTMAYVSLALSDFQDPALHLTHEWSFETAAEVIKAQLENAGVGFRPWQKSLISWAVQLWEQAVHVQHRAGLRRQVCHGDANEMNLLIHDENDCHIAALHLGT
;
A
#
# COMPACT_ATOMS: atom_id res chain seq x y z
N MET A 1 22.38 -12.53 7.02
CA MET A 1 23.15 -11.45 6.37
C MET A 1 23.54 -10.44 7.44
N ILE A 2 24.83 -10.16 7.58
CA ILE A 2 25.38 -9.23 8.56
C ILE A 2 25.16 -7.81 8.03
N LEU A 3 24.64 -6.90 8.86
CA LEU A 3 24.66 -5.47 8.57
C LEU A 3 26.12 -5.02 8.50
N VAL A 4 26.59 -4.61 7.31
CA VAL A 4 27.87 -3.93 7.16
C VAL A 4 27.59 -2.45 7.03
N ASN A 5 28.06 -1.70 8.02
CA ASN A 5 28.06 -0.25 8.05
C ASN A 5 29.05 0.27 7.00
N ILE A 6 28.59 1.06 6.02
CA ILE A 6 29.45 1.67 4.99
C ILE A 6 30.10 2.98 5.49
N ASN A 7 29.75 3.45 6.69
CA ASN A 7 30.30 4.67 7.29
C ASN A 7 30.84 4.36 8.70
N GLY A 8 32.14 4.06 8.76
CA GLY A 8 32.85 3.73 9.99
C GLY A 8 32.67 4.77 11.10
N SER A 9 31.78 4.46 12.04
CA SER A 9 31.79 5.00 13.40
C SER A 9 31.10 4.00 14.32
N GLU A 10 31.73 3.75 15.46
CA GLU A 10 31.47 2.62 16.36
C GLU A 10 30.24 2.84 17.25
N SER A 11 29.63 1.72 17.63
CA SER A 11 28.54 1.49 18.60
C SER A 11 27.11 1.45 18.02
N ILE A 12 26.67 0.24 17.65
CA ILE A 12 25.27 -0.07 17.34
C ILE A 12 24.77 -1.00 18.45
N GLN A 13 23.78 -0.55 19.23
CA GLN A 13 22.95 -1.46 20.01
C GLN A 13 22.34 -2.47 19.03
N LYS A 14 22.48 -3.76 19.32
CA LYS A 14 22.08 -4.83 18.42
C LYS A 14 20.55 -4.94 18.40
N GLU A 15 19.89 -4.04 17.69
CA GLU A 15 18.48 -4.20 17.31
C GLU A 15 18.42 -5.30 16.23
N GLU A 16 17.64 -6.34 16.50
CA GLU A 16 17.38 -7.38 15.50
C GLU A 16 16.50 -6.78 14.41
N CYS A 17 17.06 -6.57 13.23
CA CYS A 17 16.32 -6.09 12.07
C CYS A 17 15.96 -7.25 11.12
N LEU A 18 14.74 -7.22 10.59
CA LEU A 18 14.35 -8.08 9.48
C LEU A 18 14.81 -7.42 8.18
N VAL A 19 15.61 -8.13 7.38
CA VAL A 19 16.07 -7.65 6.08
C VAL A 19 15.59 -8.59 4.99
N ARG A 20 14.92 -8.05 3.98
CA ARG A 20 14.56 -8.74 2.74
C ARG A 20 15.40 -8.16 1.59
N CYS A 21 15.89 -9.02 0.71
CA CYS A 21 16.62 -8.62 -0.50
C CYS A 21 15.80 -9.05 -1.71
N PHE A 22 15.63 -8.13 -2.66
CA PHE A 22 14.89 -8.36 -3.89
C PHE A 22 15.82 -8.16 -5.09
N GLU A 23 15.46 -8.76 -6.21
CA GLU A 23 16.09 -8.42 -7.48
C GLU A 23 15.76 -6.96 -7.83
N PHE A 24 16.77 -6.23 -8.31
CA PHE A 24 16.57 -4.85 -8.73
C PHE A 24 15.80 -4.83 -10.05
N ILE A 25 14.61 -4.24 -10.02
CA ILE A 25 13.78 -4.05 -11.21
C ILE A 25 14.09 -2.66 -11.78
N ARG A 26 14.56 -2.61 -13.02
CA ARG A 26 14.85 -1.35 -13.73
C ARG A 26 13.54 -0.60 -14.01
N GLY A 27 13.59 0.72 -14.06
CA GLY A 27 12.45 1.54 -14.46
C GLY A 27 12.42 2.85 -13.72
N THR A 28 11.48 3.72 -14.12
CA THR A 28 11.26 5.03 -13.50
C THR A 28 9.91 5.01 -12.77
N PRO A 29 9.84 5.36 -11.48
CA PRO A 29 8.56 5.54 -10.81
C PRO A 29 7.70 6.59 -11.51
N ILE A 30 6.40 6.35 -11.63
CA ILE A 30 5.47 7.30 -12.25
C ILE A 30 5.50 8.65 -11.52
N GLY A 31 5.68 8.64 -10.19
CA GLY A 31 5.78 9.85 -9.37
C GLY A 31 6.98 10.75 -9.70
N GLU A 32 7.98 10.24 -10.42
CA GLU A 32 9.15 11.02 -10.87
C GLU A 32 8.92 11.72 -12.23
N LEU A 33 7.82 11.42 -12.91
CA LEU A 33 7.48 12.05 -14.19
C LEU A 33 7.01 13.49 -13.98
N LYS A 34 7.57 14.43 -14.76
CA LYS A 34 7.11 15.83 -14.75
C LYS A 34 5.66 15.98 -15.24
N GLN A 35 5.27 15.12 -16.16
CA GLN A 35 3.92 15.07 -16.72
C GLN A 35 3.57 13.61 -16.96
N VAL A 36 2.40 13.19 -16.48
CA VAL A 36 1.84 11.86 -16.69
C VAL A 36 1.02 11.89 -17.97
N PRO A 37 1.44 11.19 -19.05
CA PRO A 37 0.67 11.14 -20.29
C PRO A 37 -0.70 10.52 -20.06
N SER A 38 -1.73 10.97 -20.79
CA SER A 38 -3.07 10.42 -20.61
C SER A 38 -3.18 8.94 -20.98
N SER A 39 -2.35 8.46 -21.92
CA SER A 39 -2.22 7.04 -22.27
C SER A 39 -1.82 6.17 -21.08
N LEU A 40 -0.98 6.71 -20.18
CA LEU A 40 -0.45 5.98 -19.04
C LEU A 40 -1.55 5.56 -18.05
N TYR A 41 -2.65 6.31 -17.94
CA TYR A 41 -3.79 5.89 -17.10
C TYR A 41 -4.46 4.61 -17.61
N TYR A 42 -4.54 4.45 -18.93
CA TYR A 42 -5.08 3.23 -19.52
C TYR A 42 -4.16 2.05 -19.25
N ASP A 43 -2.85 2.25 -19.40
CA ASP A 43 -1.84 1.21 -19.17
C ASP A 43 -1.78 0.79 -17.69
N ILE A 44 -1.90 1.74 -16.76
CA ILE A 44 -2.04 1.46 -15.33
C ILE A 44 -3.28 0.61 -15.08
N GLY A 45 -4.44 1.00 -15.64
CA GLY A 45 -5.68 0.25 -15.49
C GLY A 45 -5.58 -1.17 -16.03
N GLN A 46 -5.01 -1.34 -17.23
CA GLN A 46 -4.79 -2.64 -17.86
C GLN A 46 -3.84 -3.50 -17.01
N THR A 47 -2.77 -2.92 -16.50
CA THR A 47 -1.81 -3.67 -15.68
C THR A 47 -2.40 -4.08 -14.33
N MET A 48 -3.15 -3.20 -13.67
CA MET A 48 -3.86 -3.56 -12.44
C MET A 48 -4.94 -4.62 -12.67
N ALA A 49 -5.55 -4.65 -13.87
CA ALA A 49 -6.44 -5.74 -14.26
C ALA A 49 -5.68 -7.08 -14.42
N TYR A 50 -4.49 -7.07 -15.02
CA TYR A 50 -3.64 -8.26 -15.12
C TYR A 50 -3.20 -8.77 -13.74
N VAL A 51 -2.76 -7.89 -12.85
CA VAL A 51 -2.40 -8.25 -11.46
C VAL A 51 -3.60 -8.84 -10.73
N SER A 52 -4.77 -8.19 -10.84
CA SER A 52 -6.02 -8.68 -10.23
C SER A 52 -6.41 -10.07 -10.73
N LEU A 53 -6.26 -10.33 -12.04
CA LEU A 53 -6.53 -11.64 -12.61
C LEU A 53 -5.51 -12.69 -12.14
N ALA A 54 -4.21 -12.35 -12.14
CA ALA A 54 -3.16 -13.25 -11.68
C ALA A 54 -3.32 -13.64 -10.20
N LEU A 55 -3.88 -12.76 -9.39
CA LEU A 55 -4.17 -12.99 -7.97
C LEU A 55 -5.54 -13.62 -7.69
N SER A 56 -6.40 -13.80 -8.71
CA SER A 56 -7.80 -14.19 -8.50
C SER A 56 -7.98 -15.54 -7.81
N ASP A 57 -7.10 -16.50 -8.10
CA ASP A 57 -7.09 -17.84 -7.51
C ASP A 57 -5.94 -18.05 -6.51
N PHE A 58 -5.19 -16.99 -6.19
CA PHE A 58 -4.09 -17.06 -5.23
C PHE A 58 -4.64 -17.28 -3.81
N GLN A 59 -4.11 -18.27 -3.11
CA GLN A 59 -4.50 -18.64 -1.75
C GLN A 59 -3.25 -18.86 -0.91
N ASP A 60 -3.22 -18.22 0.26
CA ASP A 60 -2.17 -18.39 1.28
C ASP A 60 -2.81 -18.27 2.67
N PRO A 61 -2.45 -19.12 3.66
CA PRO A 61 -3.00 -19.03 5.00
C PRO A 61 -2.89 -17.64 5.65
N ALA A 62 -1.85 -16.87 5.32
CA ALA A 62 -1.66 -15.51 5.82
C ALA A 62 -2.75 -14.54 5.34
N LEU A 63 -3.42 -14.80 4.22
CA LEU A 63 -4.53 -13.98 3.72
C LEU A 63 -5.78 -14.07 4.60
N HIS A 64 -5.86 -15.08 5.47
CA HIS A 64 -6.95 -15.24 6.41
C HIS A 64 -6.66 -14.55 7.75
N LEU A 65 -5.46 -13.98 7.92
CA LEU A 65 -5.12 -13.18 9.08
C LEU A 65 -5.61 -11.74 8.86
N THR A 66 -6.27 -11.20 9.87
CA THR A 66 -6.59 -9.79 9.93
C THR A 66 -5.34 -9.02 10.32
N HIS A 67 -4.99 -7.98 9.55
CA HIS A 67 -3.86 -7.10 9.81
C HIS A 67 -4.29 -5.63 9.68
N GLU A 68 -3.56 -4.70 10.28
CA GLU A 68 -3.97 -3.29 10.35
C GLU A 68 -4.15 -2.62 8.97
N TRP A 69 -3.45 -3.12 7.95
CA TRP A 69 -3.58 -2.66 6.56
C TRP A 69 -4.78 -3.23 5.80
N SER A 70 -5.65 -4.03 6.43
CA SER A 70 -6.88 -4.52 5.81
C SER A 70 -7.92 -3.41 5.76
N PHE A 71 -8.57 -3.27 4.59
CA PHE A 71 -9.65 -2.29 4.41
C PHE A 71 -10.83 -2.53 5.35
N GLU A 72 -11.06 -3.80 5.72
CA GLU A 72 -12.07 -4.21 6.68
C GLU A 72 -11.80 -3.65 8.09
N THR A 73 -10.53 -3.51 8.48
CA THR A 73 -10.13 -2.96 9.79
C THR A 73 -9.79 -1.47 9.76
N ALA A 74 -9.78 -0.82 8.60
CA ALA A 74 -9.33 0.55 8.45
C ALA A 74 -10.02 1.53 9.43
N ALA A 75 -11.34 1.37 9.63
CA ALA A 75 -12.09 2.21 10.59
C ALA A 75 -11.63 2.03 12.03
N GLU A 76 -11.42 0.79 12.47
CA GLU A 76 -10.97 0.45 13.82
C GLU A 76 -9.56 0.99 14.08
N VAL A 77 -8.65 0.77 13.12
CA VAL A 77 -7.27 1.27 13.18
C VAL A 77 -7.25 2.80 13.26
N ILE A 78 -7.98 3.49 12.37
CA ILE A 78 -8.02 4.96 12.36
C ILE A 78 -8.58 5.51 13.68
N LYS A 79 -9.64 4.90 14.24
CA LYS A 79 -10.20 5.31 15.55
C LYS A 79 -9.17 5.17 16.67
N ALA A 80 -8.50 4.02 16.76
CA ALA A 80 -7.46 3.79 17.76
C ALA A 80 -6.28 4.77 17.62
N GLN A 81 -5.86 5.07 16.38
CA GLN A 81 -4.81 6.05 16.12
C GLN A 81 -5.26 7.48 16.42
N LEU A 82 -6.53 7.84 16.23
CA LEU A 82 -7.07 9.16 16.57
C LEU A 82 -7.11 9.44 18.07
N GLU A 83 -7.39 8.42 18.87
CA GLU A 83 -7.34 8.49 20.34
C GLU A 83 -5.91 8.75 20.81
N ASN A 84 -4.93 8.11 20.16
CA ASN A 84 -3.51 8.27 20.45
C ASN A 84 -2.87 9.49 19.76
N ALA A 85 -3.55 10.11 18.80
CA ALA A 85 -3.05 11.26 18.06
C ALA A 85 -2.88 12.44 19.03
N GLY A 86 -1.63 12.78 19.32
CA GLY A 86 -1.24 13.84 20.25
C GLY A 86 -1.64 15.25 19.80
N VAL A 87 -1.00 16.25 20.40
CA VAL A 87 -1.26 17.70 20.18
C VAL A 87 -1.06 18.20 18.75
N GLY A 88 -0.56 17.37 17.83
CA GLY A 88 -0.34 17.72 16.42
C GLY A 88 -1.63 17.95 15.61
N PHE A 89 -2.77 17.42 16.06
CA PHE A 89 -4.05 17.59 15.38
C PHE A 89 -4.91 18.65 16.06
N ARG A 90 -5.37 19.61 15.27
CA ARG A 90 -6.39 20.58 15.67
C ARG A 90 -7.74 19.85 15.83
N PRO A 91 -8.64 20.34 16.70
CA PRO A 91 -9.96 19.71 16.91
C PRO A 91 -10.74 19.45 15.62
N TRP A 92 -10.74 20.41 14.68
CA TRP A 92 -11.45 20.26 13.41
C TRP A 92 -10.89 19.13 12.52
N GLN A 93 -9.57 18.84 12.60
CA GLN A 93 -8.96 17.75 11.84
C GLN A 93 -9.41 16.40 12.40
N LYS A 94 -9.48 16.27 13.73
CA LYS A 94 -10.03 15.07 14.39
C LYS A 94 -11.49 14.85 14.03
N SER A 95 -12.29 15.93 14.00
CA SER A 95 -13.69 15.86 13.56
C SER A 95 -13.83 15.45 12.10
N LEU A 96 -12.98 15.99 11.21
CA LEU A 96 -12.99 15.65 9.79
C LEU A 96 -12.66 14.17 9.57
N ILE A 97 -11.63 13.66 10.24
CA ILE A 97 -11.26 12.24 10.13
C ILE A 97 -12.36 11.35 10.72
N SER A 98 -12.93 11.72 11.87
CA SER A 98 -14.04 10.97 12.48
C SER A 98 -15.26 10.89 11.55
N TRP A 99 -15.58 11.99 10.86
CA TRP A 99 -16.64 12.03 9.85
C TRP A 99 -16.31 11.14 8.64
N ALA A 100 -15.08 11.17 8.14
CA ALA A 100 -14.65 10.31 7.04
C ALA A 100 -14.74 8.82 7.41
N VAL A 101 -14.37 8.46 8.64
CA VAL A 101 -14.50 7.08 9.15
C VAL A 101 -15.96 6.64 9.21
N GLN A 102 -16.86 7.51 9.68
CA GLN A 102 -18.31 7.21 9.69
C GLN A 102 -18.86 6.96 8.28
N LEU A 103 -18.43 7.76 7.30
CA LEU A 103 -18.81 7.55 5.90
C LEU A 103 -18.28 6.22 5.36
N TRP A 104 -17.03 5.88 5.67
CA TRP A 104 -16.42 4.62 5.30
C TRP A 104 -17.19 3.43 5.86
N GLU A 105 -17.50 3.43 7.16
CA GLU A 105 -18.27 2.35 7.81
C GLU A 105 -19.64 2.16 7.16
N GLN A 106 -20.34 3.25 6.85
CA GLN A 106 -21.63 3.19 6.14
C GLN A 106 -21.48 2.56 4.75
N ALA A 107 -20.46 2.98 3.98
CA ALA A 107 -20.21 2.44 2.65
C ALA A 107 -19.85 0.95 2.70
N VAL A 108 -18.94 0.55 3.60
CA VAL A 108 -18.52 -0.84 3.77
C VAL A 108 -19.67 -1.73 4.23
N HIS A 109 -20.52 -1.26 5.15
CA HIS A 109 -21.72 -1.98 5.55
C HIS A 109 -22.68 -2.25 4.39
N VAL A 110 -22.86 -1.28 3.48
CA VAL A 110 -23.67 -1.46 2.26
C VAL A 110 -23.02 -2.48 1.33
N GLN A 111 -21.70 -2.40 1.13
CA GLN A 111 -20.96 -3.27 0.21
C GLN A 111 -20.86 -4.72 0.70
N HIS A 112 -20.68 -4.95 2.00
CA HIS A 112 -20.72 -6.30 2.57
C HIS A 112 -22.07 -6.98 2.35
N ARG A 113 -23.17 -6.23 2.40
CA ARG A 113 -24.51 -6.74 2.09
C ARG A 113 -24.71 -7.04 0.60
N ALA A 114 -23.94 -6.39 -0.27
CA ALA A 114 -23.99 -6.60 -1.72
C ALA A 114 -23.18 -7.82 -2.20
N GLY A 115 -22.41 -8.49 -1.32
CA GLY A 115 -21.68 -9.71 -1.67
C GLY A 115 -20.51 -9.46 -2.64
N LEU A 116 -19.75 -8.38 -2.44
CA LEU A 116 -18.54 -8.12 -3.24
C LEU A 116 -17.56 -9.30 -3.20
N ARG A 117 -16.89 -9.55 -4.33
CA ARG A 117 -15.81 -10.53 -4.43
C ARG A 117 -14.68 -10.15 -3.47
N ARG A 118 -14.23 -11.12 -2.68
CA ARG A 118 -13.02 -11.04 -1.86
C ARG A 118 -11.87 -11.71 -2.60
N GLN A 119 -10.77 -11.01 -2.77
CA GLN A 119 -9.56 -11.52 -3.41
C GLN A 119 -8.35 -10.73 -2.90
N VAL A 120 -7.16 -11.26 -3.13
CA VAL A 120 -5.92 -10.50 -2.90
C VAL A 120 -5.84 -9.36 -3.90
N CYS A 121 -5.41 -8.21 -3.43
CA CYS A 121 -5.10 -7.06 -4.26
C CYS A 121 -3.69 -6.54 -3.91
N HIS A 122 -3.14 -5.68 -4.76
CA HIS A 122 -1.85 -5.04 -4.49
C HIS A 122 -1.85 -4.21 -3.20
N GLY A 123 -2.99 -3.65 -2.82
CA GLY A 123 -3.17 -2.87 -1.59
C GLY A 123 -2.60 -1.44 -1.64
N ASP A 124 -1.56 -1.18 -2.43
CA ASP A 124 -0.87 0.12 -2.43
C ASP A 124 -0.31 0.51 -3.81
N ALA A 125 -1.14 0.50 -4.85
CA ALA A 125 -0.74 0.81 -6.23
C ALA A 125 -0.61 2.34 -6.48
N ASN A 126 0.23 3.00 -5.68
CA ASN A 126 0.52 4.43 -5.82
C ASN A 126 1.64 4.69 -6.84
N GLU A 127 1.81 5.95 -7.25
CA GLU A 127 2.75 6.39 -8.30
C GLU A 127 4.23 6.09 -8.02
N MET A 128 4.61 5.81 -6.76
CA MET A 128 5.96 5.40 -6.39
C MET A 128 6.17 3.88 -6.46
N ASN A 129 5.09 3.10 -6.43
CA ASN A 129 5.10 1.63 -6.53
C ASN A 129 4.83 1.13 -7.95
N LEU A 130 4.68 2.03 -8.93
CA LEU A 130 4.49 1.69 -10.33
C LEU A 130 5.70 2.19 -11.13
N LEU A 131 6.37 1.26 -11.81
CA LEU A 131 7.53 1.56 -12.66
C LEU A 131 7.14 1.56 -14.14
N ILE A 132 7.75 2.46 -14.91
CA ILE A 132 7.76 2.41 -16.37
C ILE A 132 9.16 1.99 -16.85
N HIS A 133 9.23 1.06 -17.79
CA HIS A 133 10.51 0.60 -18.35
C HIS A 133 10.89 1.40 -19.62
N ASP A 134 9.91 2.03 -20.26
CA ASP A 134 10.06 3.00 -21.35
C ASP A 134 8.78 3.87 -21.39
N GLU A 135 8.79 5.04 -22.05
CA GLU A 135 7.61 5.94 -22.11
C GLU A 135 6.36 5.27 -22.73
N ASN A 136 6.53 4.13 -23.40
CA ASN A 136 5.50 3.36 -24.09
C ASN A 136 5.24 1.96 -23.52
N ASP A 137 6.06 1.44 -22.59
CA ASP A 137 5.92 0.07 -22.07
C ASP A 137 5.94 0.06 -20.53
N CYS A 138 4.74 -0.10 -19.97
CA CYS A 138 4.51 -0.18 -18.53
C CYS A 138 4.63 -1.62 -18.05
N HIS A 139 5.87 -2.06 -17.84
CA HIS A 139 6.07 -3.19 -16.94
C HIS A 139 5.95 -2.69 -15.50
N ILE A 140 4.72 -2.70 -14.97
CA ILE A 140 4.49 -2.39 -13.56
C ILE A 140 5.00 -3.56 -12.73
N ALA A 141 6.15 -3.36 -12.11
CA ALA A 141 6.55 -4.17 -10.98
C ALA A 141 5.88 -3.63 -9.71
N ALA A 142 4.91 -4.38 -9.23
CA ALA A 142 4.27 -4.18 -7.94
C ALA A 142 5.25 -4.55 -6.81
N LEU A 143 5.90 -3.56 -6.22
CA LEU A 143 6.69 -3.73 -5.00
C LEU A 143 5.77 -3.50 -3.80
N HIS A 144 5.28 -4.58 -3.18
CA HIS A 144 4.74 -4.48 -1.83
C HIS A 144 5.91 -4.49 -0.83
N LEU A 145 6.41 -3.32 -0.48
CA LEU A 145 7.29 -3.13 0.66
C LEU A 145 6.45 -2.93 1.93
N GLY A 146 5.74 -3.98 2.34
CA GLY A 146 5.02 -4.04 3.61
C GLY A 146 5.56 -5.16 4.49
N THR A 147 5.87 -4.81 5.74
CA THR A 147 6.39 -5.69 6.81
C THR A 147 5.33 -6.65 7.31
#